data_AF-A0A9P5AFE5-F1
#
_entry.id   AF-A0A9P5AFE5-F1
#
_cell.length_a   1.000
_cell.length_b   1.000
_cell.length_c   1.000
_cell.angle_alpha   90.00
_cell.angle_beta   90.00
_cell.angle_gamma   90.00
#
_symmetry.space_group_name_H-M   'P 1'
#
loop_
_entity.id
_entity.type
_entity.pdbx_description
1 polymer ?
#
loop_
_entity_poly.entity_id
_entity_poly.type
_entity_poly.pdbx_seq_one_letter_code
_entity_poly.pdbx_strand_id
1 'polypeptide(L)'
;MIVPDLLGYDGTDKPTDPAEYRWDKMLPDLIDIADHENAIKLISIGHDFGSVCVSHLYAPYAPPGRQPFDLEAFNEMTKRIYGHTLFAYWHLFTAEDGPDILKHDLNRLYDALHGQGETLKNMFCVKDALLNHLLGNGPDIPIRPYAEDPALRKAFVDRFSRDGFEGPQCWYRARRLNYQYDADKELPMDRDTVTVPTLFVGGKDDAVCRPENMNPHIEAGLLPKLQHKYMLEAAHWIPIERPKELVAYIEPWLKDNF
;
A
#
# COMPACT_ATOMS: atom_id res chain seq x y z
N MET A 1 16.98 -8.41 -10.67
CA MET A 1 15.91 -7.93 -9.78
C MET A 1 16.31 -6.55 -9.31
N ILE A 2 15.46 -5.56 -9.52
CA ILE A 2 15.69 -4.17 -9.13
C ILE A 2 14.66 -3.86 -8.05
N VAL A 3 15.09 -3.30 -6.92
CA VAL A 3 14.21 -2.93 -5.80
C VAL A 3 14.54 -1.49 -5.43
N PRO A 4 13.87 -0.50 -6.05
CA PRO A 4 14.15 0.90 -5.79
C PRO A 4 13.45 1.36 -4.51
N ASP A 5 14.07 2.32 -3.82
CA ASP A 5 13.34 3.16 -2.87
C ASP A 5 12.49 4.16 -3.67
N LEU A 6 11.17 4.17 -3.45
CA LEU A 6 10.27 5.08 -4.18
C LEU A 6 10.31 6.49 -3.57
N LEU A 7 9.80 7.48 -4.31
CA LEU A 7 9.72 8.88 -3.88
C LEU A 7 9.18 8.99 -2.44
N GLY A 8 9.89 9.75 -1.59
CA GLY A 8 9.59 9.87 -0.17
C GLY A 8 10.31 8.87 0.74
N TYR A 9 11.04 7.88 0.23
CA TYR A 9 11.67 6.84 1.05
C TYR A 9 13.20 6.77 0.91
N ASP A 10 13.86 6.54 2.04
CA ASP A 10 15.28 6.16 2.21
C ASP A 10 16.29 6.89 1.30
N GLY A 11 16.89 6.23 0.30
CA GLY A 11 17.89 6.87 -0.56
C GLY A 11 17.34 7.88 -1.57
N THR A 12 16.03 7.87 -1.82
CA THR A 12 15.37 8.66 -2.86
C THR A 12 14.92 10.03 -2.33
N ASP A 13 14.76 10.98 -3.25
CA ASP A 13 14.26 12.33 -2.94
C ASP A 13 12.92 12.28 -2.19
N LYS A 14 12.72 13.28 -1.31
CA LYS A 14 11.57 13.34 -0.39
C LYS A 14 10.88 14.71 -0.48
N PRO A 15 10.39 15.12 -1.66
CA PRO A 15 9.61 16.35 -1.74
C PRO A 15 8.39 16.27 -0.80
N THR A 16 7.95 17.40 -0.28
CA THR A 16 6.84 17.45 0.68
C THR A 16 5.56 18.01 0.08
N ASP A 17 5.56 18.30 -1.22
CA ASP A 17 4.36 18.65 -1.99
C ASP A 17 3.67 17.37 -2.50
N PRO A 18 2.43 17.07 -2.07
CA PRO A 18 1.68 15.92 -2.55
C PRO A 18 1.44 15.90 -4.07
N ALA A 19 1.53 17.05 -4.75
CA ALA A 19 1.43 17.13 -6.20
C ALA A 19 2.60 16.43 -6.94
N GLU A 20 3.73 16.20 -6.28
CA GLU A 20 4.86 15.43 -6.83
C GLU A 20 4.61 13.91 -6.82
N TYR A 21 3.67 13.45 -6.00
CA TYR A 21 3.38 12.01 -5.79
C TYR A 21 2.29 11.48 -6.72
N ARG A 22 1.96 12.20 -7.79
CA ARG A 22 0.98 11.77 -8.78
C ARG A 22 1.52 10.61 -9.61
N TRP A 23 0.64 9.68 -9.99
CA TRP A 23 1.04 8.53 -10.82
C TRP A 23 1.72 8.95 -12.13
N ASP A 24 1.22 9.98 -12.80
CA ASP A 24 1.80 10.48 -14.05
C ASP A 24 3.19 11.14 -13.89
N LYS A 25 3.61 11.42 -12.65
CA LYS A 25 4.98 11.89 -12.32
C LYS A 25 5.89 10.76 -11.83
N MET A 26 5.35 9.83 -11.04
CA MET A 26 6.14 8.75 -10.43
C MET A 26 6.40 7.58 -11.38
N LEU A 27 5.48 7.28 -12.30
CA LEU A 27 5.65 6.19 -13.25
C LEU A 27 6.83 6.41 -14.22
N PRO A 28 7.08 7.63 -14.74
CA PRO A 28 8.31 7.93 -15.48
C PRO A 28 9.58 7.51 -14.76
N ASP A 29 9.72 7.72 -13.44
CA ASP A 29 10.92 7.31 -12.70
C ASP A 29 11.16 5.79 -12.78
N LEU A 30 10.09 4.98 -12.73
CA LEU A 30 10.18 3.53 -12.87
C LEU A 30 10.59 3.09 -14.28
N ILE A 31 10.12 3.83 -15.29
CA ILE A 31 10.48 3.60 -16.70
C ILE A 31 11.94 3.98 -16.92
N ASP A 32 12.38 5.12 -16.41
CA ASP A 32 13.76 5.60 -16.52
C ASP A 32 14.75 4.62 -15.86
N ILE A 33 14.39 4.03 -14.72
CA ILE A 33 15.18 2.95 -14.09
C ILE A 33 15.25 1.73 -15.01
N ALA A 34 14.12 1.30 -15.57
CA ALA A 34 14.08 0.14 -16.46
C ALA A 34 14.92 0.36 -17.74
N ASP A 35 14.85 1.57 -18.32
CA ASP A 35 15.61 1.98 -19.49
C ASP A 35 17.11 2.05 -19.18
N HIS A 36 17.49 2.61 -18.02
CA HIS A 36 18.89 2.67 -17.57
C HIS A 36 19.50 1.28 -17.41
N GLU A 37 18.73 0.33 -16.89
CA GLU A 37 19.12 -1.06 -16.71
C GLU A 37 19.01 -1.89 -18.00
N ASN A 38 18.69 -1.24 -19.14
CA ASN A 38 18.50 -1.86 -20.45
C ASN A 38 17.49 -3.03 -20.42
N ALA A 39 16.44 -2.91 -19.60
CA ALA A 39 15.44 -3.93 -19.43
C ALA A 39 14.56 -4.05 -20.68
N ILE A 40 14.64 -5.18 -21.37
CA ILE A 40 13.80 -5.47 -22.56
C ILE A 40 12.36 -5.87 -22.18
N LYS A 41 12.13 -6.26 -20.92
CA LYS A 41 10.85 -6.72 -20.40
C LYS A 41 10.78 -6.37 -18.92
N LEU A 42 9.72 -5.67 -18.53
CA LEU A 42 9.47 -5.33 -17.14
C LEU A 42 8.38 -6.24 -16.57
N ILE A 43 8.72 -6.93 -15.48
CA ILE A 43 7.77 -7.67 -14.64
C ILE A 43 7.70 -6.91 -13.31
N SER A 44 6.60 -6.22 -13.07
CA SER A 44 6.44 -5.43 -11.85
C SER A 44 5.83 -6.27 -10.73
N ILE A 45 6.40 -6.18 -9.53
CA ILE A 45 5.85 -6.74 -8.30
C ILE A 45 5.69 -5.58 -7.32
N GLY A 46 4.49 -5.44 -6.74
CA GLY A 46 4.21 -4.39 -5.77
C GLY A 46 3.41 -4.91 -4.58
N HIS A 47 3.59 -4.26 -3.44
CA HIS A 47 2.86 -4.48 -2.20
C HIS A 47 2.26 -3.15 -1.73
N ASP A 48 1.06 -3.17 -1.14
CA ASP A 48 0.34 -1.98 -0.67
C ASP A 48 0.28 -0.84 -1.73
N PHE A 49 0.70 0.39 -1.43
CA PHE A 49 0.79 1.48 -2.40
C PHE A 49 1.70 1.17 -3.59
N GLY A 50 2.74 0.35 -3.41
CA GLY A 50 3.58 -0.11 -4.50
C GLY A 50 2.81 -0.96 -5.50
N SER A 51 1.82 -1.75 -5.07
CA SER A 51 0.95 -2.51 -5.96
C SER A 51 0.03 -1.59 -6.78
N VAL A 52 -0.51 -0.55 -6.15
CA VAL A 52 -1.31 0.48 -6.83
C VAL A 52 -0.44 1.19 -7.86
N CYS A 53 0.72 1.70 -7.47
CA CYS A 53 1.65 2.41 -8.35
C CYS A 53 2.02 1.57 -9.58
N VAL A 54 2.64 0.41 -9.40
CA VAL A 54 3.12 -0.38 -10.54
C VAL A 54 2.00 -0.91 -11.44
N SER A 55 0.78 -1.07 -10.92
CA SER A 55 -0.35 -1.45 -11.77
C SER A 55 -0.69 -0.38 -12.82
N HIS A 56 -0.41 0.90 -12.56
CA HIS A 56 -0.63 1.98 -13.54
C HIS A 56 0.33 1.95 -14.74
N LEU A 57 1.40 1.13 -14.71
CA LEU A 57 2.26 0.89 -15.88
C LEU A 57 1.47 0.23 -17.04
N TYR A 58 0.51 -0.63 -16.70
CA TYR A 58 -0.31 -1.35 -17.68
C TYR A 58 -1.75 -0.80 -17.67
N ALA A 59 -2.45 -1.08 -16.58
CA ALA A 59 -3.79 -0.67 -16.21
C ALA A 59 -3.95 -1.02 -14.72
N PRO A 60 -4.52 -0.14 -13.88
CA PRO A 60 -4.59 -0.42 -12.47
C PRO A 60 -5.59 -1.56 -12.17
N TYR A 61 -5.26 -2.44 -11.21
CA TYR A 61 -6.10 -3.61 -10.88
C TYR A 61 -7.45 -3.22 -10.26
N ALA A 62 -7.58 -1.97 -9.83
CA ALA A 62 -8.82 -1.24 -9.70
C ALA A 62 -8.79 -0.10 -10.73
N PRO A 63 -9.85 0.11 -11.53
CA PRO A 63 -9.84 1.06 -12.63
C PRO A 63 -9.49 2.48 -12.14
N PRO A 64 -8.89 3.31 -13.00
CA PRO A 64 -8.54 4.68 -12.65
C PRO A 64 -9.73 5.42 -12.06
N GLY A 65 -9.48 6.18 -10.99
CA GLY A 65 -10.53 6.91 -10.30
C GLY A 65 -11.02 8.06 -11.17
N ARG A 66 -12.10 7.87 -11.94
CA ARG A 66 -12.76 8.97 -12.70
C ARG A 66 -13.75 9.78 -11.87
N GLN A 67 -13.73 9.60 -10.56
CA GLN A 67 -14.47 10.39 -9.59
C GLN A 67 -13.51 10.85 -8.49
N PRO A 68 -13.69 12.07 -7.95
CA PRO A 68 -12.92 12.51 -6.80
C PRO A 68 -13.04 11.52 -5.64
N PHE A 69 -11.92 11.22 -5.00
CA PHE A 69 -11.87 10.42 -3.80
C PHE A 69 -12.41 11.21 -2.60
N ASP A 70 -13.36 10.59 -1.91
CA ASP A 70 -13.93 11.07 -0.65
C ASP A 70 -13.70 10.01 0.44
N LEU A 71 -12.86 10.36 1.42
CA LEU A 71 -12.50 9.48 2.52
C LEU A 71 -13.71 9.11 3.39
N GLU A 72 -14.62 10.05 3.63
CA GLU A 72 -15.79 9.80 4.49
C GLU A 72 -16.76 8.87 3.77
N ALA A 73 -17.06 9.15 2.49
CA ALA A 73 -17.92 8.27 1.69
C ALA A 73 -17.33 6.86 1.57
N PHE A 74 -16.02 6.74 1.39
CA PHE A 74 -15.33 5.44 1.34
C PHE A 74 -15.42 4.68 2.68
N ASN A 75 -15.18 5.38 3.80
CA ASN A 75 -15.27 4.77 5.13
C ASN A 75 -16.73 4.40 5.50
N GLU A 76 -17.72 5.20 5.11
CA GLU A 76 -19.13 4.84 5.27
C GLU A 76 -19.51 3.62 4.46
N MET A 77 -19.10 3.56 3.19
CA MET A 77 -19.36 2.44 2.30
C MET A 77 -18.74 1.15 2.86
N THR A 78 -17.46 1.20 3.22
CA THR A 78 -16.75 0.03 3.77
C THR A 78 -17.33 -0.42 5.10
N LYS A 79 -17.76 0.52 5.97
CA LYS A 79 -18.48 0.18 7.21
C LYS A 79 -19.79 -0.57 6.94
N ARG A 80 -20.53 -0.21 5.89
CA ARG A 80 -21.76 -0.93 5.50
C ARG A 80 -21.48 -2.34 4.97
N ILE A 81 -20.40 -2.50 4.20
CA ILE A 81 -20.06 -3.78 3.55
C ILE A 81 -19.36 -4.74 4.52
N TYR A 82 -18.39 -4.25 5.30
CA TYR A 82 -17.49 -5.07 6.13
C TYR A 82 -17.76 -4.95 7.63
N GLY A 83 -18.70 -4.11 8.05
CA GLY A 83 -18.99 -3.82 9.46
C GLY A 83 -17.98 -2.90 10.16
N HIS A 84 -16.94 -2.45 9.45
CA HIS A 84 -15.92 -1.53 9.94
C HIS A 84 -15.36 -0.68 8.79
N THR A 85 -14.79 0.48 9.09
CA THR A 85 -14.15 1.34 8.08
C THR A 85 -12.82 0.72 7.66
N LEU A 86 -12.33 0.92 6.43
CA LEU A 86 -10.97 0.44 6.07
C LEU A 86 -9.89 1.50 6.29
N PHE A 87 -10.19 2.78 6.05
CA PHE A 87 -9.20 3.86 6.00
C PHE A 87 -9.44 4.91 7.10
N ALA A 88 -9.89 4.51 8.28
CA ALA A 88 -10.02 5.45 9.39
C ALA A 88 -8.69 6.15 9.72
N TYR A 89 -7.56 5.42 9.69
CA TYR A 89 -6.23 5.96 9.94
C TYR A 89 -5.78 7.06 8.97
N TRP A 90 -6.40 7.19 7.80
CA TRP A 90 -6.06 8.25 6.85
C TRP A 90 -6.34 9.64 7.42
N HIS A 91 -7.21 9.78 8.42
CA HIS A 91 -7.37 11.03 9.16
C HIS A 91 -6.04 11.49 9.76
N LEU A 92 -5.30 10.59 10.43
CA LEU A 92 -3.98 10.88 10.98
C LEU A 92 -2.93 11.03 9.88
N PHE A 93 -2.94 10.15 8.88
CA PHE A 93 -1.89 10.11 7.85
C PHE A 93 -1.98 11.25 6.84
N THR A 94 -3.10 11.98 6.82
CA THR A 94 -3.29 13.15 5.98
C THR A 94 -3.39 14.45 6.77
N ALA A 95 -3.41 14.40 8.11
CA ALA A 95 -3.38 15.57 8.98
C ALA A 95 -2.07 16.34 8.83
N GLU A 96 -2.10 17.66 9.03
CA GLU A 96 -0.93 18.53 8.92
C GLU A 96 0.17 18.13 9.92
N ASP A 97 -0.21 17.86 11.16
CA ASP A 97 0.62 17.39 12.28
C ASP A 97 0.84 15.86 12.28
N GLY A 98 0.30 15.15 11.29
CA GLY A 98 0.45 13.71 11.11
C GLY A 98 1.90 13.22 11.18
N PRO A 99 2.88 13.86 10.50
CA PRO A 99 4.27 13.41 10.52
C PRO A 99 4.88 13.42 11.93
N ASP A 100 4.64 14.49 12.67
CA ASP A 100 5.15 14.65 14.04
C ASP A 100 4.53 13.62 14.99
N ILE A 101 3.22 13.37 14.85
CA ILE A 101 2.52 12.37 15.66
C ILE A 101 3.04 10.95 15.35
N LEU A 102 3.25 10.60 14.09
CA LEU A 102 3.82 9.29 13.72
C LEU A 102 5.26 9.12 14.23
N LYS A 103 6.04 10.21 14.24
CA LYS A 103 7.42 10.21 14.73
C LYS A 103 7.54 10.22 16.25
N HIS A 104 6.50 10.68 16.95
CA HIS A 104 6.50 10.83 18.41
C HIS A 104 6.91 9.56 19.15
N ASP A 105 6.36 8.40 18.74
CA ASP A 105 6.72 7.09 19.30
C ASP A 105 6.82 6.02 18.21
N LEU A 106 8.00 5.93 17.61
CA LEU A 106 8.30 4.95 16.56
C LEU A 106 8.19 3.50 17.03
N ASN A 107 8.37 3.22 18.33
CA ASN A 107 8.23 1.87 18.85
C ASN A 107 6.76 1.47 18.90
N ARG A 108 5.90 2.36 19.42
CA ARG A 108 4.45 2.13 19.43
C ARG A 108 3.87 2.06 18.02
N LEU A 109 4.38 2.86 17.09
CA LEU A 109 4.01 2.77 15.68
C LEU A 109 4.40 1.43 15.07
N TYR A 110 5.65 0.99 15.31
CA TYR A 110 6.13 -0.33 14.86
C TYR A 110 5.23 -1.45 15.41
N ASP A 111 4.90 -1.41 16.70
CA ASP A 111 4.05 -2.42 17.32
C ASP A 111 2.66 -2.45 16.68
N ALA A 112 2.05 -1.29 16.43
CA ALA A 112 0.77 -1.20 15.75
C ALA A 112 0.81 -1.77 14.32
N LEU A 113 1.87 -1.47 13.55
CA LEU A 113 2.05 -1.96 12.18
C LEU A 113 2.26 -3.48 12.14
N HIS A 114 2.88 -4.07 13.16
CA HIS A 114 3.27 -5.49 13.20
C HIS A 114 2.49 -6.33 14.21
N GLY A 115 1.37 -5.82 14.73
CA GLY A 115 0.61 -6.48 15.78
C GLY A 115 -0.06 -7.79 15.38
N GLN A 116 -0.31 -8.63 16.37
CA GLN A 116 -1.01 -9.90 16.23
C GLN A 116 -2.53 -9.74 16.18
N GLY A 117 -3.23 -10.80 15.77
CA GLY A 117 -4.70 -10.87 15.82
C GLY A 117 -5.37 -9.72 15.07
N GLU A 118 -6.38 -9.11 15.69
CA GLU A 118 -7.13 -7.98 15.11
C GLU A 118 -6.42 -6.61 15.25
N THR A 119 -5.13 -6.55 15.59
CA THR A 119 -4.45 -5.25 15.81
C THR A 119 -4.61 -4.30 14.62
N LEU A 120 -4.39 -4.78 13.40
CA LEU A 120 -4.49 -3.94 12.20
C LEU A 120 -5.89 -3.32 12.07
N LYS A 121 -6.94 -4.11 12.30
CA LYS A 121 -8.33 -3.63 12.34
C LYS A 121 -8.53 -2.62 13.48
N ASN A 122 -8.10 -2.95 14.68
CA ASN A 122 -8.38 -2.12 15.86
C ASN A 122 -7.64 -0.79 15.83
N MET A 123 -6.43 -0.73 15.25
CA MET A 123 -5.62 0.47 15.18
C MET A 123 -5.90 1.31 13.93
N PHE A 124 -6.12 0.67 12.77
CA PHE A 124 -6.18 1.37 11.49
C PHE A 124 -7.62 1.56 10.96
N CYS A 125 -8.54 0.68 11.37
CA CYS A 125 -9.94 0.67 10.91
C CYS A 125 -10.91 1.31 11.92
N VAL A 126 -10.39 1.91 13.00
CA VAL A 126 -11.15 2.65 14.01
C VAL A 126 -10.61 4.07 14.10
N LYS A 127 -11.50 5.06 13.97
CA LYS A 127 -11.13 6.48 13.99
C LYS A 127 -10.41 6.82 15.29
N ASP A 128 -9.29 7.52 15.16
CA ASP A 128 -8.41 7.99 16.23
C ASP A 128 -7.77 6.90 17.11
N ALA A 129 -7.94 5.60 16.81
CA ALA A 129 -7.38 4.53 17.63
C ALA A 129 -5.84 4.53 17.61
N LEU A 130 -5.23 4.59 16.41
CA LEU A 130 -3.78 4.72 16.27
C LEU A 130 -3.26 6.03 16.88
N LEU A 131 -3.97 7.15 16.68
CA LEU A 131 -3.61 8.43 17.30
C LEU A 131 -3.54 8.31 18.83
N ASN A 132 -4.60 7.81 19.45
CA ASN A 132 -4.66 7.62 20.89
C ASN A 132 -3.57 6.67 21.40
N HIS A 133 -3.28 5.61 20.63
CA HIS A 133 -2.16 4.72 20.93
C HIS A 133 -0.83 5.46 20.93
N LEU A 134 -0.50 6.21 19.90
CA LEU A 134 0.76 6.95 19.79
C LEU A 134 0.92 8.06 20.85
N LEU A 135 -0.20 8.59 21.37
CA LEU A 135 -0.23 9.57 22.45
C LEU A 135 -0.19 8.95 23.86
N GLY A 136 0.03 7.64 23.98
CA GLY A 136 0.15 7.00 25.29
C GLY A 136 -1.13 6.35 25.83
N ASN A 137 -2.27 6.55 25.16
CA ASN A 137 -3.61 6.22 25.67
C ASN A 137 -4.17 4.90 25.13
N GLY A 138 -3.35 4.09 24.44
CA GLY A 138 -3.72 2.77 23.91
C GLY A 138 -3.09 1.61 24.70
N PRO A 139 -3.57 0.37 24.48
CA PRO A 139 -3.00 -0.83 25.10
C PRO A 139 -1.59 -1.14 24.55
N ASP A 140 -0.83 -1.96 25.28
CA ASP A 140 0.35 -2.60 24.72
C ASP A 140 -0.08 -3.60 23.62
N ILE A 141 0.69 -3.64 22.53
CA ILE A 141 0.36 -4.44 21.35
C ILE A 141 1.36 -5.60 21.23
N PRO A 142 0.92 -6.86 21.38
CA PRO A 142 1.78 -8.00 21.07
C PRO A 142 2.05 -8.05 19.56
N ILE A 143 3.32 -8.14 19.18
CA ILE A 143 3.78 -8.16 17.79
C ILE A 143 3.92 -9.57 17.24
N ARG A 144 3.77 -9.73 15.92
CA ARG A 144 3.90 -11.03 15.25
C ARG A 144 5.34 -11.57 15.36
N PRO A 145 5.55 -12.90 15.40
CA PRO A 145 6.87 -13.50 15.65
C PRO A 145 8.00 -13.01 14.72
N TYR A 146 7.71 -12.76 13.43
CA TYR A 146 8.74 -12.25 12.51
C TYR A 146 9.24 -10.85 12.89
N ALA A 147 8.39 -10.03 13.53
CA ALA A 147 8.69 -8.66 13.90
C ALA A 147 9.43 -8.56 15.25
N GLU A 148 9.63 -9.68 15.93
CA GLU A 148 10.46 -9.74 17.15
C GLU A 148 11.96 -9.62 16.82
N ASP A 149 12.34 -9.74 15.54
CA ASP A 149 13.72 -9.50 15.09
C ASP A 149 14.15 -8.06 15.40
N PRO A 150 15.14 -7.85 16.29
CA PRO A 150 15.58 -6.51 16.66
C PRO A 150 16.18 -5.74 15.49
N ALA A 151 16.68 -6.42 14.45
CA ALA A 151 17.21 -5.77 13.26
C ALA A 151 16.10 -5.08 12.45
N LEU A 152 14.93 -5.70 12.33
CA LEU A 152 13.78 -5.11 11.63
C LEU A 152 13.28 -3.86 12.35
N ARG A 153 13.11 -3.94 13.67
CA ARG A 153 12.72 -2.79 14.49
C ARG A 153 13.76 -1.67 14.40
N LYS A 154 15.04 -2.02 14.54
CA LYS A 154 16.12 -1.03 14.45
C LYS A 154 16.13 -0.33 13.10
N ALA A 155 16.00 -1.08 12.00
CA ALA A 155 15.94 -0.49 10.65
C ALA A 155 14.75 0.47 10.49
N PHE A 156 13.57 0.09 10.98
CA PHE A 156 12.39 0.98 10.99
C PHE A 156 12.64 2.27 11.79
N VAL A 157 13.10 2.14 13.04
CA VAL A 157 13.34 3.28 13.93
C VAL A 157 14.42 4.19 13.36
N ASP A 158 15.54 3.65 12.90
CA ASP A 158 16.65 4.42 12.34
C ASP A 158 16.20 5.22 11.11
N ARG A 159 15.48 4.57 10.18
CA ARG A 159 14.98 5.20 8.95
C ARG A 159 14.04 6.36 9.26
N PHE A 160 12.98 6.10 10.03
CA PHE A 160 11.96 7.13 10.29
C PHE A 160 12.42 8.20 11.29
N SER A 161 13.42 7.91 12.13
CA SER A 161 14.09 8.93 12.94
C SER A 161 14.85 9.92 12.05
N ARG A 162 15.60 9.40 11.08
CA ARG A 162 16.43 10.17 10.15
C ARG A 162 15.60 10.94 9.12
N ASP A 163 14.62 10.28 8.52
CA ASP A 163 13.97 10.77 7.29
C ASP A 163 12.59 11.41 7.53
N GLY A 164 11.95 11.13 8.67
CA GLY A 164 10.59 11.62 8.95
C GLY A 164 9.50 10.92 8.14
N PHE A 165 8.30 11.52 8.11
CA PHE A 165 7.09 10.97 7.49
C PHE A 165 6.46 11.90 6.46
N GLU A 166 7.00 13.09 6.26
CA GLU A 166 6.47 14.13 5.38
C GLU A 166 6.36 13.62 3.94
N GLY A 167 7.43 13.01 3.42
CA GLY A 167 7.44 12.38 2.10
C GLY A 167 6.50 11.17 2.01
N PRO A 168 6.62 10.14 2.87
CA PRO A 168 5.73 8.99 2.87
C PRO A 168 4.24 9.36 2.96
N GLN A 169 3.86 10.35 3.77
CA GLN A 169 2.47 10.79 3.88
C GLN A 169 1.94 11.47 2.62
N CYS A 170 2.81 11.97 1.74
CA CYS A 170 2.37 12.55 0.48
C CYS A 170 1.69 11.52 -0.45
N TRP A 171 1.99 10.23 -0.33
CA TRP A 171 1.23 9.16 -1.02
C TRP A 171 -0.26 9.16 -0.66
N TYR A 172 -0.56 9.35 0.62
CA TYR A 172 -1.94 9.43 1.14
C TYR A 172 -2.58 10.77 0.78
N ARG A 173 -1.85 11.87 0.97
CA ARG A 173 -2.34 13.22 0.68
C ARG A 173 -2.59 13.42 -0.81
N ALA A 174 -1.78 12.86 -1.70
CA ALA A 174 -1.98 12.90 -3.14
C ALA A 174 -3.34 12.31 -3.54
N ARG A 175 -3.74 11.20 -2.89
CA ARG A 175 -5.06 10.62 -3.10
C ARG A 175 -6.16 11.43 -2.42
N ARG A 176 -5.97 11.81 -1.15
CA ARG A 176 -6.98 12.52 -0.34
C ARG A 176 -7.34 13.90 -0.90
N LEU A 177 -6.36 14.61 -1.45
CA LEU A 177 -6.49 15.93 -2.06
C LEU A 177 -6.78 15.87 -3.56
N ASN A 178 -7.07 14.69 -4.10
CA ASN A 178 -7.47 14.47 -5.49
C ASN A 178 -6.42 14.76 -6.57
N TYR A 179 -5.13 14.87 -6.22
CA TYR A 179 -4.05 14.90 -7.22
C TYR A 179 -4.01 13.61 -8.07
N GLN A 180 -4.30 12.45 -7.46
CA GLN A 180 -4.43 11.21 -8.25
C GLN A 180 -5.67 11.21 -9.16
N TYR A 181 -6.77 11.83 -8.72
CA TYR A 181 -7.93 12.00 -9.59
C TYR A 181 -7.58 12.88 -10.80
N ASP A 182 -6.83 13.96 -10.59
CA ASP A 182 -6.37 14.81 -11.70
C ASP A 182 -5.43 14.08 -12.67
N ALA A 183 -4.63 13.14 -12.19
CA ALA A 183 -3.81 12.27 -13.03
C ALA A 183 -4.65 11.24 -13.82
N ASP A 184 -5.68 10.68 -13.19
CA ASP A 184 -6.42 9.52 -13.70
C ASP A 184 -7.62 9.88 -14.58
N LYS A 185 -8.29 11.01 -14.33
CA LYS A 185 -9.64 11.29 -14.85
C LYS A 185 -9.74 11.34 -16.38
N GLU A 186 -8.64 11.69 -17.05
CA GLU A 186 -8.55 11.77 -18.51
C GLU A 186 -7.94 10.52 -19.15
N LEU A 187 -7.59 9.49 -18.36
CA LEU A 187 -7.05 8.25 -18.91
C LEU A 187 -8.12 7.56 -19.79
N PRO A 188 -7.72 7.05 -20.98
CA PRO A 188 -8.66 6.44 -21.90
C PRO A 188 -9.25 5.14 -21.32
N MET A 189 -10.47 4.80 -21.73
CA MET A 189 -11.23 3.67 -21.16
C MET A 189 -10.56 2.30 -21.36
N ASP A 190 -9.70 2.15 -22.37
CA ASP A 190 -8.93 0.92 -22.61
C ASP A 190 -7.83 0.70 -21.55
N ARG A 191 -7.49 1.73 -20.75
CA ARG A 191 -6.64 1.62 -19.56
C ARG A 191 -7.35 1.07 -18.31
N ASP A 192 -8.63 0.72 -18.41
CA ASP A 192 -9.36 0.12 -17.28
C ASP A 192 -9.12 -1.38 -17.17
N THR A 193 -8.65 -2.03 -18.24
CA THR A 193 -8.50 -3.49 -18.30
C THR A 193 -7.04 -3.90 -18.20
N VAL A 194 -6.72 -4.73 -17.22
CA VAL A 194 -5.39 -5.34 -17.08
C VAL A 194 -5.25 -6.52 -18.04
N THR A 195 -4.58 -6.28 -19.16
CA THR A 195 -4.45 -7.25 -20.27
C THR A 195 -3.20 -8.12 -20.20
N VAL A 196 -2.38 -7.95 -19.16
CA VAL A 196 -1.18 -8.75 -18.88
C VAL A 196 -1.49 -9.85 -17.85
N PRO A 197 -0.77 -10.99 -17.86
CA PRO A 197 -0.87 -11.97 -16.79
C PRO A 197 -0.74 -11.29 -15.42
N THR A 198 -1.64 -11.62 -14.50
CA THR A 198 -1.67 -11.01 -13.16
C THR A 198 -1.80 -12.09 -12.09
N LEU A 199 -1.03 -11.94 -11.01
CA LEU A 199 -1.09 -12.76 -9.81
C LEU A 199 -1.47 -11.89 -8.61
N PHE A 200 -2.45 -12.33 -7.83
CA PHE A 200 -2.79 -11.70 -6.55
C PHE A 200 -2.43 -12.63 -5.38
N VAL A 201 -1.76 -12.08 -4.37
CA VAL A 201 -1.49 -12.75 -3.09
C VAL A 201 -1.88 -11.80 -1.96
N GLY A 202 -2.83 -12.21 -1.12
CA GLY A 202 -3.31 -11.44 0.02
C GLY A 202 -3.13 -12.17 1.36
N GLY A 203 -3.25 -11.44 2.45
CA GLY A 203 -3.21 -11.96 3.81
C GLY A 203 -4.63 -12.16 4.35
N LYS A 204 -4.90 -13.28 5.00
CA LYS A 204 -6.21 -13.55 5.62
C LYS A 204 -6.52 -12.61 6.77
N ASP A 205 -5.49 -12.18 7.50
CA ASP A 205 -5.59 -11.26 8.63
C ASP A 205 -5.46 -9.79 8.19
N ASP A 206 -5.36 -9.51 6.89
CA ASP A 206 -5.34 -8.14 6.39
C ASP A 206 -6.74 -7.52 6.46
N ALA A 207 -6.89 -6.58 7.39
CA ALA A 207 -8.11 -5.83 7.62
C ALA A 207 -8.24 -4.58 6.74
N VAL A 208 -7.20 -4.19 5.99
CA VAL A 208 -7.16 -2.96 5.20
C VAL A 208 -7.24 -3.29 3.71
N CYS A 209 -6.32 -4.14 3.21
CA CYS A 209 -6.27 -4.54 1.80
C CYS A 209 -7.16 -5.76 1.55
N ARG A 210 -8.48 -5.55 1.65
CA ARG A 210 -9.48 -6.59 1.48
C ARG A 210 -9.52 -7.09 0.03
N PRO A 211 -9.27 -8.40 -0.21
CA PRO A 211 -9.26 -8.96 -1.54
C PRO A 211 -10.66 -8.93 -2.19
N GLU A 212 -11.73 -8.78 -1.42
CA GLU A 212 -13.10 -8.62 -1.91
C GLU A 212 -13.31 -7.32 -2.70
N ASN A 213 -12.50 -6.28 -2.45
CA ASN A 213 -12.56 -5.02 -3.21
C ASN A 213 -12.24 -5.22 -4.71
N MET A 214 -11.57 -6.31 -5.07
CA MET A 214 -11.26 -6.64 -6.47
C MET A 214 -12.42 -7.35 -7.19
N ASN A 215 -13.39 -7.91 -6.47
CA ASN A 215 -14.46 -8.73 -7.05
C ASN A 215 -15.31 -7.95 -8.08
N PRO A 216 -15.75 -6.70 -7.84
CA PRO A 216 -16.53 -5.96 -8.84
C PRO A 216 -15.76 -5.75 -10.15
N HIS A 217 -14.43 -5.63 -10.09
CA HIS A 217 -13.58 -5.45 -11.28
C HIS A 217 -13.39 -6.75 -12.06
N ILE A 218 -13.31 -7.88 -11.35
CA ILE A 218 -13.32 -9.21 -11.96
C ILE A 218 -14.67 -9.45 -12.67
N GLU A 219 -15.78 -9.16 -11.98
CA GLU A 219 -17.15 -9.32 -12.52
C GLU A 219 -17.40 -8.42 -13.73
N ALA A 220 -16.82 -7.21 -13.75
CA ALA A 220 -16.84 -6.29 -14.88
C ALA A 220 -15.90 -6.69 -16.04
N GLY A 221 -15.13 -7.77 -15.90
CA GLY A 221 -14.22 -8.25 -16.94
C GLY A 221 -12.92 -7.44 -17.08
N LEU A 222 -12.56 -6.63 -16.09
CA LEU A 222 -11.37 -5.76 -16.12
C LEU A 222 -10.06 -6.51 -15.82
N LEU A 223 -10.14 -7.76 -15.34
CA LEU A 223 -9.00 -8.59 -14.97
C LEU A 223 -9.02 -9.95 -15.73
N PRO A 224 -9.07 -9.96 -17.07
CA PRO A 224 -9.28 -11.17 -17.87
C PRO A 224 -8.12 -12.18 -17.79
N LYS A 225 -6.94 -11.75 -17.31
CA LYS A 225 -5.75 -12.59 -17.15
C LYS A 225 -5.29 -12.71 -15.69
N LEU A 226 -6.19 -12.47 -14.73
CA LEU A 226 -5.93 -12.84 -13.34
C LEU A 226 -5.94 -14.37 -13.22
N GLN A 227 -4.79 -14.97 -12.93
CA GLN A 227 -4.64 -16.42 -12.91
C GLN A 227 -4.95 -17.03 -11.54
N HIS A 228 -4.46 -16.40 -10.47
CA HIS A 228 -4.67 -16.89 -9.11
C HIS A 228 -4.88 -15.75 -8.11
N LYS A 229 -5.65 -16.07 -7.06
CA LYS A 229 -5.93 -15.23 -5.90
C LYS A 229 -5.61 -16.04 -4.64
N TYR A 230 -4.32 -16.06 -4.27
CA TYR A 230 -3.87 -16.79 -3.09
C TYR A 230 -4.09 -15.98 -1.82
N MET A 231 -4.47 -16.67 -0.74
CA MET A 231 -4.66 -16.07 0.57
C MET A 231 -3.82 -16.80 1.61
N LEU A 232 -2.80 -16.13 2.14
CA LEU A 232 -1.85 -16.66 3.11
C LEU A 232 -2.32 -16.44 4.55
N GLU A 233 -1.90 -17.32 5.47
CA GLU A 233 -2.02 -17.15 6.92
C GLU A 233 -1.01 -16.09 7.41
N ALA A 234 -1.32 -14.84 7.06
CA ALA A 234 -0.53 -13.64 7.29
C ALA A 234 -1.46 -12.43 7.42
N ALA A 235 -0.93 -11.35 8.01
CA ALA A 235 -1.57 -10.03 7.94
C ALA A 235 -1.08 -9.26 6.70
N HIS A 236 -0.84 -7.97 6.85
CA HIS A 236 -0.53 -7.07 5.76
C HIS A 236 0.87 -7.27 5.16
N TRP A 237 1.89 -7.50 6.01
CA TRP A 237 3.30 -7.51 5.60
C TRP A 237 3.79 -8.87 5.08
N ILE A 238 3.05 -9.43 4.11
CA ILE A 238 3.31 -10.77 3.53
C ILE A 238 4.78 -10.98 3.11
N PRO A 239 5.47 -10.03 2.43
CA PRO A 239 6.83 -10.27 1.96
C PRO A 239 7.85 -10.53 3.09
N ILE A 240 7.59 -10.06 4.31
CA ILE A 240 8.45 -10.29 5.47
C ILE A 240 7.87 -11.33 6.44
N GLU A 241 6.55 -11.48 6.52
CA GLU A 241 5.89 -12.45 7.39
C GLU A 241 5.94 -13.88 6.83
N ARG A 242 5.71 -14.03 5.52
CA ARG A 242 5.64 -15.32 4.80
C ARG A 242 6.46 -15.30 3.50
N PRO A 243 7.76 -14.95 3.54
CA PRO A 243 8.58 -14.81 2.32
C PRO A 243 8.68 -16.11 1.52
N LYS A 244 8.81 -17.26 2.18
CA LYS A 244 8.98 -18.55 1.52
C LYS A 244 7.70 -18.99 0.82
N GLU A 245 6.55 -18.86 1.48
CA GLU A 245 5.26 -19.18 0.89
C GLU A 245 4.92 -18.23 -0.27
N LEU A 246 5.24 -16.94 -0.13
CA LEU A 246 5.08 -15.96 -1.21
C LEU A 246 5.89 -16.36 -2.46
N VAL A 247 7.18 -16.68 -2.28
CA VAL A 247 8.05 -17.12 -3.39
C VAL A 247 7.54 -18.41 -4.03
N ALA A 248 7.00 -19.34 -3.25
CA ALA A 248 6.43 -20.59 -3.76
C ALA A 248 5.22 -20.37 -4.70
N TYR A 249 4.53 -19.23 -4.61
CA TYR A 249 3.47 -18.84 -5.55
C TYR A 249 3.99 -18.00 -6.72
N ILE A 250 4.96 -17.12 -6.49
CA ILE A 250 5.51 -16.24 -7.54
C ILE A 250 6.36 -17.05 -8.53
N GLU A 251 7.21 -17.96 -8.07
CA GLU A 251 8.19 -18.64 -8.93
C GLU A 251 7.55 -19.50 -10.03
N PRO A 252 6.55 -20.37 -9.75
CA PRO A 252 5.87 -21.11 -10.81
C PRO A 252 5.13 -20.18 -11.77
N TRP A 253 4.45 -19.17 -11.23
CA TRP A 253 3.73 -18.19 -12.03
C TRP A 253 4.65 -17.44 -13.01
N LEU A 254 5.85 -17.07 -12.58
CA LEU A 254 6.85 -16.46 -13.47
C LEU A 254 7.26 -17.41 -14.60
N LYS A 255 7.55 -18.68 -14.29
CA LYS A 255 7.95 -19.70 -15.28
C LYS A 255 6.87 -19.98 -16.33
N ASP A 256 5.60 -19.90 -15.93
CA ASP A 256 4.48 -20.18 -16.83
C ASP A 256 4.17 -19.01 -17.79
N ASN A 257 4.61 -17.79 -17.46
CA ASN A 257 4.23 -16.58 -18.20
C ASN A 257 5.39 -15.84 -18.90
N PHE A 258 6.66 -16.08 -18.53
CA PHE A 258 7.80 -15.30 -19.02
C PHE A 258 9.04 -16.15 -19.32
#